data_AF-A0A1S4CTW1-F1
#
_entry.id   AF-A0A1S4CTW1-F1
#
_cell.length_a   1.000
_cell.length_b   1.000
_cell.length_c   1.000
_cell.angle_alpha   90.00
_cell.angle_beta   90.00
_cell.angle_gamma   90.00
#
_symmetry.space_group_name_H-M   'P 1'
#
loop_
_entity.id
_entity.type
_entity.pdbx_description
1 polymer ?
#
loop_
_entity_poly.entity_id
_entity_poly.type
_entity_poly.pdbx_seq_one_letter_code
_entity_poly.pdbx_strand_id
1 'polypeptide(L)'
;MIFQLYPILFVNLSDICLSRIYHFSSSSLDRRKDIVAMNSQVPNPTRVEVAAALLYRCGAAVSMANFGVFQPSILFHVMNCRPPLPQNTIGNALCFFISLAVTEDEIQVPQFVAQLRKAKKYLQEKLNDPNQLAPHVLEKIKETTNKSEKNM
;
A
#
# COMPACT_ATOMS: atom_id res chain seq x y z
N MET A 1 10.69 19.73 -0.45
CA MET A 1 9.51 19.24 -1.20
C MET A 1 8.96 18.04 -0.46
N ILE A 2 8.03 18.29 0.46
CA ILE A 2 7.46 17.27 1.35
C ILE A 2 6.31 16.62 0.58
N PHE A 3 6.51 15.38 0.13
CA PHE A 3 5.40 14.58 -0.40
C PHE A 3 4.61 14.05 0.80
N GLN A 4 3.51 14.74 1.09
CA GLN A 4 2.49 14.27 2.02
C GLN A 4 1.73 13.12 1.33
N LEU A 5 2.20 11.89 1.51
CA LEU A 5 1.41 10.69 1.18
C LEU A 5 0.38 10.51 2.28
N TYR A 6 -0.86 10.96 2.05
CA TYR A 6 -2.01 10.52 2.83
C TYR A 6 -2.30 9.06 2.45
N PRO A 7 -2.23 8.09 3.37
CA PRO A 7 -3.02 6.88 3.21
C PRO A 7 -4.48 7.31 3.41
N ILE A 8 -5.29 7.20 2.36
CA ILE A 8 -6.73 7.43 2.44
C ILE A 8 -7.31 6.30 3.31
N LEU A 9 -7.45 6.58 4.60
CA LEU A 9 -8.28 5.81 5.50
C LEU A 9 -9.69 6.40 5.38
N PHE A 10 -10.65 5.63 4.89
CA PHE A 10 -12.06 5.99 5.03
C PHE A 10 -12.39 5.98 6.53
N VAL A 11 -12.63 7.15 7.11
CA VAL A 11 -13.12 7.30 8.49
C VAL A 11 -14.50 7.96 8.42
N ASN A 12 -15.46 7.37 9.14
CA ASN A 12 -16.80 7.90 9.34
C ASN A 12 -16.73 9.36 9.83
N LEU A 13 -17.43 10.28 9.17
CA LEU A 13 -17.29 11.74 9.32
C LEU A 13 -17.90 12.33 10.61
N SER A 14 -18.11 11.52 11.64
CA SER A 14 -18.70 11.94 12.92
C SER A 14 -17.69 12.23 14.04
N ASP A 15 -16.40 11.91 13.84
CA ASP A 15 -15.33 12.16 14.82
C ASP A 15 -14.28 13.18 14.33
N ILE A 16 -13.73 13.94 15.28
CA ILE A 16 -12.65 14.90 15.03
C ILE A 16 -11.40 14.16 14.52
N CYS A 17 -11.04 14.35 13.25
CA CYS A 17 -9.84 13.79 12.67
C CYS A 17 -8.59 14.60 13.10
N LEU A 18 -7.69 13.96 13.84
CA LEU A 18 -6.43 14.57 14.28
C LEU A 18 -5.26 14.10 13.41
N SER A 19 -4.45 15.04 12.92
CA SER A 19 -3.21 14.75 12.22
C SER A 19 -2.04 14.62 13.21
N ARG A 20 -1.22 13.59 13.05
CA ARG A 20 0.02 13.36 13.84
C ARG A 20 1.18 12.98 12.92
N ILE A 21 2.36 13.51 13.21
CA ILE A 21 3.59 13.19 12.49
C ILE A 21 4.34 12.12 13.29
N TYR A 22 4.69 11.04 12.62
CA TYR A 22 5.51 9.96 13.18
C TYR A 22 6.90 9.96 12.53
N HIS A 23 7.94 9.98 13.36
CA HIS A 23 9.32 9.97 12.90
C HIS A 23 9.92 8.57 13.00
N PHE A 24 10.36 8.04 11.86
CA PHE A 24 11.10 6.78 11.80
C PHE A 24 12.58 7.07 11.56
N SER A 25 13.44 6.68 12.51
CA SER A 25 14.90 6.79 12.32
C SER A 25 15.40 5.82 11.26
N SER A 26 16.50 6.18 10.57
CA SER A 26 17.12 5.34 9.54
C SER A 26 17.45 3.95 10.08
N SER A 27 18.12 3.88 11.24
CA SER A 27 18.52 2.62 11.87
C SER A 27 17.32 1.73 12.22
N SER A 28 16.19 2.32 12.63
CA SER A 28 14.96 1.56 12.92
C SER A 28 14.34 0.98 11.65
N LEU A 29 14.32 1.73 10.56
CA LEU A 29 13.82 1.22 9.27
C LEU A 29 14.75 0.17 8.68
N ASP A 30 16.07 0.37 8.78
CA ASP A 30 17.05 -0.56 8.25
C ASP A 30 16.99 -1.90 9.01
N ARG A 31 16.91 -1.88 10.35
CA ARG A 31 16.67 -3.09 11.15
C ARG A 31 15.38 -3.82 10.74
N ARG A 32 14.28 -3.08 10.54
CA ARG A 32 13.00 -3.69 10.12
C ARG A 32 13.08 -4.23 8.70
N LYS A 33 13.80 -3.55 7.81
CA LYS A 33 14.07 -3.99 6.45
C LYS A 33 14.81 -5.33 6.44
N ASP A 34 15.81 -5.51 7.30
CA ASP A 34 16.56 -6.76 7.41
C ASP A 34 15.68 -7.91 7.91
N ILE A 35 14.87 -7.65 8.95
CA ILE A 35 13.90 -8.63 9.47
C ILE A 35 12.91 -9.03 8.36
N VAL A 36 12.38 -8.07 7.61
CA VAL A 36 11.47 -8.36 6.49
C VAL A 36 12.18 -9.13 5.39
N ALA A 37 13.43 -8.79 5.05
CA ALA A 37 14.20 -9.50 4.04
C ALA A 37 14.43 -10.98 4.41
N MET A 38 14.65 -11.28 5.68
CA MET A 38 14.83 -12.66 6.17
C MET A 38 13.53 -13.47 6.19
N ASN A 39 12.39 -12.82 6.42
CA ASN A 39 11.10 -13.49 6.64
C ASN A 39 10.13 -13.35 5.46
N SER A 40 10.54 -12.69 4.37
CA SER A 40 9.75 -12.56 3.16
C SER A 40 10.49 -13.18 1.98
N GLN A 41 9.75 -13.48 0.92
CA GLN A 41 10.32 -13.89 -0.37
C GLN A 41 10.80 -12.66 -1.20
N VAL A 42 10.92 -11.49 -0.56
CA VAL A 42 11.30 -10.24 -1.23
C VAL A 42 12.76 -9.90 -0.94
N PRO A 43 13.67 -10.08 -1.91
CA PRO A 43 15.03 -9.59 -1.74
C PRO A 43 15.02 -8.06 -1.72
N ASN A 44 15.79 -7.49 -0.78
CA ASN A 44 16.00 -6.05 -0.63
C ASN A 44 14.67 -5.24 -0.61
N PRO A 45 13.85 -5.36 0.45
CA PRO A 45 12.66 -4.53 0.60
C PRO A 45 13.04 -3.05 0.70
N THR A 46 12.21 -2.16 0.14
CA THR A 46 12.46 -0.71 0.21
C THR A 46 11.98 -0.15 1.54
N ARG A 47 12.57 0.96 1.98
CA ARG A 47 12.12 1.65 3.21
C ARG A 47 10.63 2.04 3.15
N VAL A 48 10.15 2.41 1.95
CA VAL A 48 8.73 2.78 1.72
C VAL A 48 7.81 1.58 1.88
N GLU A 49 8.16 0.42 1.30
CA GLU A 49 7.35 -0.80 1.45
C GLU A 49 7.26 -1.23 2.91
N VAL A 50 8.38 -1.22 3.62
CA VAL A 50 8.43 -1.58 5.05
C VAL A 50 7.61 -0.58 5.88
N ALA A 51 7.80 0.72 5.68
CA ALA A 51 7.05 1.76 6.40
C ALA A 51 5.54 1.68 6.13
N ALA A 52 5.14 1.50 4.87
CA ALA A 52 3.74 1.37 4.48
C ALA A 52 3.08 0.14 5.12
N ALA A 53 3.76 -1.01 5.09
CA ALA A 53 3.27 -2.24 5.72
C ALA A 53 3.13 -2.10 7.24
N LEU A 54 4.06 -1.40 7.89
CA LEU A 54 3.99 -1.13 9.33
C LEU A 54 2.80 -0.24 9.69
N LEU A 55 2.63 0.88 8.96
CA LEU A 55 1.51 1.79 9.18
C LEU A 55 0.17 1.08 8.97
N TYR A 56 0.09 0.28 7.91
CA TYR A 56 -1.09 -0.50 7.59
C TYR A 56 -1.41 -1.53 8.68
N ARG A 57 -0.42 -2.31 9.14
CA ARG A 57 -0.58 -3.23 10.27
C ARG A 57 -1.03 -2.51 11.53
N CYS A 58 -0.45 -1.36 11.86
CA CYS A 58 -0.85 -0.57 13.02
C CYS A 58 -2.30 -0.10 12.91
N GLY A 59 -2.72 0.41 11.74
CA GLY A 59 -4.10 0.80 11.50
C GLY A 59 -5.08 -0.37 11.62
N ALA A 60 -4.74 -1.52 11.04
CA ALA A 60 -5.56 -2.72 11.13
C ALA A 60 -5.66 -3.26 12.57
N ALA A 61 -4.56 -3.24 13.34
CA ALA A 61 -4.56 -3.65 14.74
C ALA A 61 -5.44 -2.74 15.61
N VAL A 62 -5.39 -1.42 15.40
CA VAL A 62 -6.26 -0.47 16.10
C VAL A 62 -7.72 -0.68 15.71
N SER A 63 -8.01 -0.87 14.41
CA SER A 63 -9.36 -1.19 13.94
C SER A 63 -9.89 -2.45 14.61
N MET A 64 -9.11 -3.52 14.63
CA MET A 64 -9.48 -4.79 15.28
C MET A 64 -9.70 -4.63 16.79
N ALA A 65 -8.88 -3.83 17.48
CA ALA A 65 -9.07 -3.54 18.90
C ALA A 65 -10.37 -2.76 19.17
N ASN A 66 -10.79 -1.88 18.26
CA ASN A 66 -12.01 -1.08 18.40
C ASN A 66 -13.28 -1.87 18.04
N PHE A 67 -13.23 -2.70 17.00
CA PHE A 67 -14.40 -3.44 16.50
C PHE A 67 -14.51 -4.88 17.03
N GLY A 68 -13.47 -5.38 17.71
CA GLY A 68 -13.41 -6.75 18.26
C GLY A 68 -13.21 -7.84 17.21
N VAL A 69 -13.17 -7.49 15.93
CA VAL A 69 -12.97 -8.41 14.81
C VAL A 69 -12.13 -7.76 13.72
N PHE A 70 -11.37 -8.57 12.98
CA PHE A 70 -10.62 -8.09 11.82
C PHE A 70 -11.58 -7.56 10.75
N GLN A 71 -11.29 -6.35 10.27
CA GLN A 71 -12.06 -5.72 9.20
C GLN A 71 -11.25 -5.77 7.90
N PRO A 72 -11.78 -6.37 6.82
CA PRO A 72 -11.18 -6.30 5.50
C PRO A 72 -10.87 -4.86 5.11
N SER A 73 -9.66 -4.60 4.62
CA SER A 73 -9.22 -3.25 4.32
C SER A 73 -8.28 -3.21 3.13
N ILE A 74 -8.14 -2.03 2.54
CA ILE A 74 -7.29 -1.78 1.38
C ILE A 74 -6.21 -0.75 1.72
N LEU A 75 -5.01 -0.96 1.18
CA LEU A 75 -3.98 0.07 1.10
C LEU A 75 -3.87 0.56 -0.33
N PHE A 76 -4.13 1.84 -0.52
CA PHE A 76 -3.95 2.53 -1.80
C PHE A 76 -2.55 3.16 -1.86
N HIS A 77 -1.72 2.75 -2.82
CA HIS A 77 -0.36 3.26 -2.95
C HIS A 77 -0.18 4.03 -4.27
N VAL A 78 0.22 5.29 -4.16
CA VAL A 78 0.48 6.16 -5.32
C VAL A 78 1.97 6.17 -5.62
N MET A 79 2.31 6.03 -6.90
CA MET A 79 3.67 6.08 -7.41
C MET A 79 3.79 7.06 -8.59
N ASN A 80 5.00 7.58 -8.77
CA ASN A 80 5.34 8.40 -9.93
C ASN A 80 5.43 7.51 -11.18
N CYS A 81 4.70 7.85 -12.26
CA CYS A 81 4.79 7.13 -13.54
C CYS A 81 5.97 7.60 -14.41
N ARG A 82 6.92 8.36 -13.85
CA ARG A 82 8.14 8.79 -14.54
C ARG A 82 9.31 7.92 -14.07
N PRO A 83 9.99 7.17 -14.95
CA PRO A 83 9.70 6.87 -16.38
C PRO A 83 8.49 5.93 -16.57
N PRO A 84 7.88 5.86 -17.79
CA PRO A 84 8.43 6.17 -19.12
C PRO A 84 8.31 7.62 -19.58
N LEU A 85 7.55 8.46 -18.87
CA LEU A 85 7.43 9.86 -19.22
C LEU A 85 8.73 10.63 -18.90
N PRO A 86 9.10 11.65 -19.70
CA PRO A 86 10.21 12.53 -19.37
C PRO A 86 10.10 13.11 -17.96
N GLN A 87 11.24 13.17 -17.26
CA GLN A 87 11.26 13.66 -15.87
C GLN A 87 10.78 15.12 -15.76
N ASN A 88 10.91 15.89 -16.84
CA ASN A 88 10.51 17.29 -16.97
C ASN A 88 9.08 17.49 -17.53
N THR A 89 8.28 16.44 -17.71
CA THR A 89 6.89 16.57 -18.14
C THR A 89 6.09 17.40 -17.14
N ILE A 90 5.53 18.52 -17.59
CA ILE A 90 4.67 19.42 -16.82
C ILE A 90 3.34 18.70 -16.49
N GLY A 91 2.87 18.84 -15.25
CA GLY A 91 1.61 18.25 -14.77
C GLY A 91 1.80 17.06 -13.82
N ASN A 92 0.70 16.41 -13.42
CA ASN A 92 0.71 15.24 -12.55
C ASN A 92 0.81 13.96 -13.39
N ALA A 93 1.79 13.10 -13.07
CA ALA A 93 1.92 11.77 -13.67
C ALA A 93 1.97 10.74 -12.54
N LEU A 94 0.79 10.27 -12.15
CA LEU A 94 0.59 9.41 -10.99
C LEU A 94 -0.08 8.12 -11.43
N CYS A 95 0.46 7.01 -10.94
CA CYS A 95 -0.04 5.67 -11.12
C CYS A 95 -0.30 5.13 -9.73
N PHE A 96 -1.23 4.18 -9.59
CA PHE A 96 -1.50 3.60 -8.29
C PHE A 96 -1.73 2.12 -8.37
N PHE A 97 -1.44 1.44 -7.28
CA PHE A 97 -1.78 0.05 -7.07
C PHE A 97 -2.45 -0.12 -5.71
N ILE A 98 -3.23 -1.19 -5.60
CA ILE A 98 -3.99 -1.51 -4.40
C ILE A 98 -3.43 -2.82 -3.82
N SER A 99 -3.35 -2.88 -2.50
CA SER A 99 -3.15 -4.13 -1.76
C SER A 99 -4.34 -4.33 -0.82
N LEU A 100 -4.85 -5.56 -0.76
CA LEU A 100 -6.04 -5.93 -0.01
C LEU A 100 -5.63 -6.91 1.09
N ALA A 101 -6.08 -6.67 2.31
CA ALA A 101 -6.07 -7.69 3.36
C ALA A 101 -7.51 -7.99 3.77
N VAL A 102 -7.90 -9.25 3.59
CA VAL A 102 -9.20 -9.82 3.95
C VAL A 102 -9.10 -10.52 5.31
N THR A 103 -7.92 -11.04 5.65
CA THR A 103 -7.68 -11.78 6.89
C THR A 103 -6.51 -11.19 7.69
N GLU A 104 -6.44 -11.53 8.98
CA GLU A 104 -5.39 -11.03 9.88
C GLU A 104 -3.99 -11.54 9.53
N ASP A 105 -3.86 -12.74 8.98
CA ASP A 105 -2.56 -13.26 8.54
C ASP A 105 -1.99 -12.43 7.38
N GLU A 106 -2.84 -11.95 6.47
CA GLU A 106 -2.44 -11.12 5.32
C GLU A 106 -1.83 -9.77 5.73
N ILE A 107 -2.06 -9.28 6.96
CA ILE A 107 -1.46 -8.03 7.47
C ILE A 107 -0.08 -8.20 8.11
N GLN A 108 0.46 -9.43 8.18
CA GLN A 108 1.81 -9.65 8.66
C GLN A 108 2.82 -8.90 7.79
N VAL A 109 3.70 -8.11 8.41
CA VAL A 109 4.60 -7.17 7.70
C VAL A 109 5.39 -7.85 6.56
N PRO A 110 6.01 -9.03 6.74
CA PRO A 110 6.75 -9.67 5.65
C PRO A 110 5.86 -10.10 4.47
N GLN A 111 4.66 -10.62 4.75
CA GLN A 111 3.71 -11.06 3.74
C GLN A 111 3.11 -9.86 2.99
N PHE A 112 2.72 -8.83 3.72
CA PHE A 112 2.16 -7.62 3.14
C PHE A 112 3.19 -6.87 2.28
N VAL A 113 4.47 -6.86 2.69
CA VAL A 113 5.56 -6.33 1.83
C VAL A 113 5.72 -7.15 0.55
N ALA A 114 5.55 -8.47 0.59
CA ALA A 114 5.54 -9.30 -0.62
C ALA A 114 4.36 -8.98 -1.55
N GLN A 115 3.16 -8.79 -0.99
CA GLN A 115 1.99 -8.36 -1.76
C GLN A 115 2.21 -6.98 -2.41
N LEU A 116 2.71 -6.00 -1.64
CA LEU A 116 3.05 -4.66 -2.14
C LEU A 116 4.06 -4.73 -3.29
N ARG A 117 5.13 -5.51 -3.11
CA ARG A 117 6.17 -5.67 -4.13
C ARG A 117 5.60 -6.29 -5.41
N LYS A 118 4.75 -7.31 -5.27
CA LYS A 118 4.10 -7.98 -6.41
C LYS A 118 3.19 -7.02 -7.17
N ALA A 119 2.32 -6.29 -6.47
CA ALA A 119 1.42 -5.31 -7.07
C ALA A 119 2.18 -4.17 -7.76
N LYS A 120 3.26 -3.67 -7.15
CA LYS A 120 4.13 -2.66 -7.73
C LYS A 120 4.82 -3.13 -9.00
N LYS A 121 5.44 -4.32 -8.98
CA LYS A 121 6.12 -4.89 -10.16
C LYS A 121 5.15 -5.10 -11.31
N TYR A 122 3.97 -5.65 -11.02
CA TYR A 122 2.91 -5.82 -12.00
C TYR A 122 2.53 -4.50 -12.68
N LEU A 123 2.34 -3.43 -11.89
CA LEU A 123 2.03 -2.11 -12.44
C LEU A 123 3.20 -1.55 -13.27
N GLN A 124 4.44 -1.75 -12.84
CA GLN A 124 5.62 -1.31 -13.59
C GLN A 124 5.75 -2.03 -14.93
N GLU A 125 5.51 -3.35 -14.97
CA GLU A 125 5.48 -4.13 -16.21
C GLU A 125 4.41 -3.62 -17.16
N LYS A 126 3.22 -3.33 -16.64
CA LYS A 126 2.09 -2.81 -17.43
C LYS A 126 2.30 -1.37 -17.89
N LEU A 127 3.02 -0.54 -17.14
CA LEU A 127 3.33 0.84 -17.54
C LEU A 127 4.26 0.89 -18.76
N ASN A 128 5.03 -0.18 -19.01
CA ASN A 128 5.81 -0.31 -20.24
C ASN A 128 4.95 -0.61 -21.48
N ASP A 129 3.66 -0.94 -21.30
CA ASP A 129 2.65 -1.10 -22.35
C ASP A 129 1.57 0.02 -22.22
N PRO A 130 1.72 1.15 -22.95
CA PRO A 130 0.90 2.34 -22.78
C PRO A 130 -0.62 2.12 -22.96
N ASN A 131 -1.04 1.02 -23.61
CA ASN A 131 -2.44 0.78 -23.95
C ASN A 131 -3.24 0.05 -22.85
N GLN A 132 -2.61 -0.43 -21.77
CA GLN A 132 -3.27 -1.29 -20.79
C GLN A 132 -3.55 -0.66 -19.42
N LEU A 133 -3.12 0.58 -19.17
CA LEU A 133 -3.14 1.17 -17.82
C LEU A 133 -4.57 1.42 -17.28
N ALA A 134 -5.42 2.07 -18.07
CA ALA A 134 -6.79 2.45 -17.67
C ALA A 134 -7.75 1.26 -17.45
N PRO A 135 -7.85 0.26 -18.36
CA PRO A 135 -8.77 -0.86 -18.15
C PRO A 135 -8.40 -1.75 -16.96
N HIS A 136 -7.10 -1.92 -16.68
CA HIS A 136 -6.66 -2.78 -15.58
C HIS A 136 -6.87 -2.21 -14.18
N VAL A 137 -6.72 -0.90 -14.02
CA VAL A 137 -7.04 -0.24 -12.76
C VAL A 137 -8.50 -0.48 -12.39
N LEU A 138 -9.40 -0.34 -13.38
CA LEU A 138 -10.82 -0.57 -13.20
C LEU A 138 -11.13 -2.06 -12.94
N GLU A 139 -10.46 -2.97 -13.62
CA GLU A 139 -10.59 -4.42 -13.42
C GLU A 139 -10.12 -4.85 -12.03
N LYS A 140 -8.97 -4.37 -11.56
CA LYS A 140 -8.47 -4.63 -10.20
C LYS A 140 -9.40 -4.12 -9.12
N ILE A 141 -9.98 -2.93 -9.30
CA ILE A 141 -10.99 -2.40 -8.39
C ILE A 141 -12.20 -3.32 -8.36
N LYS A 142 -12.71 -3.75 -9.54
CA LYS A 142 -13.83 -4.70 -9.63
C LYS A 142 -13.52 -6.06 -8.99
N GLU A 143 -12.34 -6.64 -9.22
CA GLU A 143 -11.88 -7.87 -8.56
C GLU A 143 -11.84 -7.72 -7.05
N THR A 144 -11.38 -6.56 -6.57
CA THR A 144 -11.26 -6.27 -5.13
C THR A 144 -12.66 -6.16 -4.50
N THR A 145 -13.60 -5.47 -5.16
CA THR A 145 -15.01 -5.38 -4.72
C THR A 145 -15.67 -6.76 -4.70
N ASN A 146 -15.46 -7.58 -5.73
CA ASN A 146 -16.05 -8.91 -5.82
C ASN A 146 -15.45 -9.89 -4.80
N LYS A 147 -14.16 -9.75 -4.44
CA LYS A 147 -13.52 -10.56 -3.40
C LYS A 147 -13.97 -10.14 -1.99
N SER A 148 -14.27 -8.85 -1.75
CA SER A 148 -14.90 -8.44 -0.49
C SER A 148 -16.33 -8.94 -0.35
N GLU A 149 -17.10 -9.02 -1.46
CA GLU A 149 -18.49 -9.49 -1.45
C GLU A 149 -18.63 -11.01 -1.28
N LYS A 150 -17.68 -11.81 -1.79
CA LYS A 150 -17.70 -13.28 -1.66
C LYS A 150 -17.26 -13.84 -0.30
N ASN A 151 -16.67 -13.01 0.55
CA ASN A 151 -16.13 -13.42 1.86
C ASN A 151 -16.88 -12.77 3.04
N MET A 152 -18.06 -12.20 2.77
CA MET A 152 -19.07 -11.79 3.75
C MET A 152 -20.19 -12.82 3.78
#